data_AF-B4VYY8-F1
#
_entry.id   AF-B4VYY8-F1
#
_cell.length_a   1.000
_cell.length_b   1.000
_cell.length_c   1.000
_cell.angle_alpha   90.00
_cell.angle_beta   90.00
_cell.angle_gamma   90.00
#
_symmetry.space_group_name_H-M   'P 1'
#
loop_
_entity.id
_entity.type
_entity.pdbx_description
1 polymer ?
#
loop_
_entity_poly.entity_id
_entity_poly.type
_entity_poly.pdbx_seq_one_letter_code
_entity_poly.pdbx_strand_id
1 'polypeptide(L)'
;MNPFVGVCQDLLTETELRELVEQLATAPSYYFLRWSHQVSGIVDKLPDDFPSPEGQMFNCDRELRWKCQNDRYSVLVLSNTGEVPGFKSIIDDPEYASESEDKSYWKTEQRPAYGYSTTETRFPRSLIYPQSLDVSNSVSNQPKLAQRYFIAQPTATVHFVALTVELPNS
;
A
#
# COMPACT_ATOMS: atom_id res chain seq x y z
N MET A 1 1.34 2.78 -17.28
CA MET A 1 1.04 2.07 -16.03
C MET A 1 1.33 0.60 -16.26
N ASN A 2 2.13 -0.02 -15.40
CA ASN A 2 2.48 -1.42 -15.49
C ASN A 2 2.13 -2.08 -14.16
N PRO A 3 0.91 -2.63 -14.02
CA PRO A 3 0.44 -3.13 -12.74
C PRO A 3 1.08 -4.47 -12.38
N PHE A 4 1.56 -4.57 -11.15
CA PHE A 4 2.24 -5.73 -10.62
C PHE A 4 1.80 -6.01 -9.18
N VAL A 5 1.50 -7.26 -8.89
CA VAL A 5 1.21 -7.74 -7.53
C VAL A 5 2.20 -8.85 -7.23
N GLY A 6 3.03 -8.63 -6.21
CA GLY A 6 4.11 -9.55 -5.89
C GLY A 6 4.25 -9.82 -4.40
N VAL A 7 4.70 -11.02 -4.07
CA VAL A 7 5.04 -11.43 -2.70
C VAL A 7 6.54 -11.58 -2.57
N CYS A 8 7.09 -11.11 -1.44
CA CYS A 8 8.49 -11.37 -1.12
C CYS A 8 8.66 -12.88 -0.90
N GLN A 9 9.68 -13.46 -1.54
CA GLN A 9 9.88 -14.92 -1.51
C GLN A 9 10.25 -15.42 -0.12
N ASP A 10 11.05 -14.64 0.60
CA ASP A 10 11.53 -14.96 1.94
C ASP A 10 10.80 -14.14 3.00
N LEU A 11 10.61 -14.75 4.18
CA LEU A 11 10.19 -13.99 5.35
C LEU A 11 11.34 -13.09 5.80
N LEU A 12 11.06 -11.82 6.06
CA LEU A 12 12.08 -10.84 6.42
C LEU A 12 12.26 -10.76 7.93
N THR A 13 13.48 -10.49 8.38
CA THR A 13 13.76 -10.00 9.73
C THR A 13 13.31 -8.54 9.87
N GLU A 14 13.33 -8.03 11.10
CA GLU A 14 13.03 -6.63 11.35
C GLU A 14 13.95 -5.68 10.56
N THR A 15 15.25 -5.97 10.53
CA THR A 15 16.25 -5.16 9.82
C THR A 15 16.01 -5.17 8.31
N GLU A 16 15.78 -6.34 7.73
CA GLU A 16 15.49 -6.48 6.29
C GLU A 16 14.20 -5.75 5.90
N LEU A 17 13.17 -5.77 6.75
CA LEU A 17 11.93 -5.02 6.51
C LEU A 17 12.19 -3.51 6.51
N ARG A 18 13.01 -3.00 7.44
CA ARG A 18 13.36 -1.56 7.50
C ARG A 18 14.07 -1.12 6.21
N GLU A 19 15.10 -1.86 5.83
CA GLU A 19 15.87 -1.60 4.60
C GLU A 19 14.96 -1.61 3.36
N LEU A 20 14.05 -2.58 3.27
CA LEU A 20 13.10 -2.68 2.17
C LEU A 20 12.14 -1.49 2.12
N VAL A 21 11.57 -1.09 3.25
CA VAL A 21 10.65 0.06 3.33
C VAL A 21 11.37 1.34 2.93
N GLU A 22 12.61 1.55 3.41
CA GLU A 22 13.44 2.70 3.06
C GLU A 22 13.78 2.72 1.56
N GLN A 23 14.16 1.57 0.98
CA GLN A 23 14.47 1.45 -0.44
C GLN A 23 13.28 1.75 -1.35
N LEU A 24 12.07 1.35 -0.94
CA LEU A 24 10.86 1.49 -1.76
C LEU A 24 10.08 2.79 -1.49
N ALA A 25 10.44 3.55 -0.47
CA ALA A 25 9.82 4.83 -0.16
C ALA A 25 10.29 5.92 -1.13
N THR A 26 9.40 6.37 -2.01
CA THR A 26 9.59 7.57 -2.85
C THR A 26 8.77 8.74 -2.32
N ALA A 27 9.33 9.94 -2.27
CA ALA A 27 8.60 11.10 -1.77
C ALA A 27 7.48 11.50 -2.77
N PRO A 28 6.24 11.76 -2.32
CA PRO A 28 5.74 11.62 -0.94
C PRO A 28 5.39 10.16 -0.61
N SER A 29 5.81 9.68 0.56
CA SER A 29 5.44 8.37 1.11
C SER A 29 4.72 8.53 2.43
N TYR A 30 3.75 7.66 2.67
CA TYR A 30 2.91 7.64 3.85
C TYR A 30 2.88 6.25 4.44
N TYR A 31 2.63 6.18 5.74
CA TYR A 31 2.68 4.95 6.51
C TYR A 31 1.44 4.80 7.38
N PHE A 32 1.00 3.57 7.57
CA PHE A 32 -0.07 3.21 8.49
C PHE A 32 0.33 1.93 9.23
N LEU A 33 0.62 2.07 10.52
CA LEU A 33 1.12 1.02 11.40
C LEU A 33 0.02 0.53 12.34
N ARG A 34 0.00 -0.79 12.59
CA ARG A 34 -1.03 -1.47 13.38
C ARG A 34 -0.40 -2.40 14.41
N TRP A 35 -0.80 -2.21 15.66
CA TRP A 35 -0.55 -3.11 16.79
C TRP A 35 -1.87 -3.69 17.28
N SER A 36 -1.81 -4.71 18.14
CA SER A 36 -3.00 -5.32 18.73
C SER A 36 -3.87 -4.36 19.55
N HIS A 37 -3.27 -3.27 20.06
CA HIS A 37 -3.90 -2.33 20.98
C HIS A 37 -4.05 -0.90 20.43
N GLN A 38 -3.46 -0.61 19.26
CA GLN A 38 -3.49 0.73 18.68
C GLN A 38 -3.15 0.73 17.18
N VAL A 39 -3.43 1.87 16.54
CA VAL A 39 -2.97 2.18 15.18
C VAL A 39 -2.32 3.55 15.19
N SER A 40 -1.35 3.79 14.31
CA SER A 40 -0.65 5.10 14.23
C SER A 40 -1.53 6.22 13.65
N GLY A 41 -2.59 5.87 12.93
CA GLY A 41 -3.14 6.77 11.91
C GLY A 41 -2.21 6.84 10.69
N ILE A 42 -2.54 7.68 9.72
CA ILE A 42 -1.65 7.90 8.57
C ILE A 42 -0.59 8.92 9.01
N VAL A 43 0.68 8.61 8.76
CA VAL A 43 1.83 9.46 9.08
C VAL A 43 2.74 9.59 7.86
N ASP A 44 3.44 10.71 7.74
CA ASP A 44 4.41 10.99 6.66
C ASP A 44 5.87 10.73 7.07
N LYS A 45 6.07 10.26 8.32
CA LYS A 45 7.34 9.79 8.86
C LYS A 45 7.13 8.50 9.62
N LEU A 46 8.04 7.55 9.45
CA LEU A 46 8.04 6.33 10.26
C LEU A 46 8.23 6.69 11.74
N PRO A 47 7.41 6.15 12.66
CA PRO A 47 7.58 6.35 14.09
C PRO A 47 8.74 5.50 14.63
N ASP A 48 9.26 5.89 15.81
CA ASP A 48 10.41 5.21 16.44
C ASP A 48 10.13 3.74 16.79
N ASP A 49 8.87 3.37 16.97
CA ASP A 49 8.39 2.03 17.29
C ASP A 49 8.06 1.17 16.05
N PHE A 50 8.37 1.66 14.84
CA PHE A 50 8.41 0.83 13.63
C PHE A 50 9.48 -0.27 13.79
N PRO A 51 9.29 -1.49 13.25
CA PRO A 51 8.08 -1.98 12.62
C PRO A 51 7.03 -2.47 13.62
N SER A 52 5.79 -2.14 13.29
CA SER A 52 4.61 -2.71 13.91
C SER A 52 4.35 -4.14 13.41
N PRO A 53 3.62 -4.98 14.18
CA PRO A 53 3.26 -6.34 13.77
C PRO A 53 2.57 -6.41 12.41
N GLU A 54 1.71 -5.45 12.09
CA GLU A 54 1.17 -5.27 10.74
C GLU A 54 1.27 -3.81 10.33
N GLY A 55 1.41 -3.56 9.05
CA GLY A 55 1.40 -2.18 8.56
C GLY A 55 1.55 -2.09 7.06
N GLN A 56 1.57 -0.86 6.59
CA GLN A 56 1.71 -0.56 5.18
C GLN A 56 2.41 0.78 4.95
N MET A 57 3.14 0.85 3.84
CA MET A 57 3.69 2.06 3.26
C MET A 57 3.03 2.25 1.90
N PHE A 58 2.66 3.48 1.55
CA PHE A 58 2.11 3.78 0.24
C PHE A 58 2.55 5.15 -0.28
N ASN A 59 2.67 5.23 -1.60
CA ASN A 59 2.93 6.45 -2.36
C ASN A 59 2.14 6.41 -3.68
N CYS A 60 2.45 7.31 -4.62
CA CYS A 60 1.78 7.34 -5.92
C CYS A 60 2.07 6.09 -6.78
N ASP A 61 3.19 5.41 -6.55
CA ASP A 61 3.65 4.32 -7.41
C ASP A 61 3.21 2.96 -6.88
N ARG A 62 3.26 2.76 -5.56
CA ARG A 62 3.08 1.45 -4.94
C ARG A 62 2.53 1.51 -3.52
N GLU A 63 1.96 0.39 -3.09
CA GLU A 63 1.75 0.07 -1.68
C GLU A 63 2.57 -1.17 -1.32
N LEU A 64 3.21 -1.13 -0.15
CA LEU A 64 3.84 -2.26 0.51
C LEU A 64 3.03 -2.60 1.76
N ARG A 65 2.76 -3.88 2.00
CA ARG A 65 2.11 -4.38 3.22
C ARG A 65 2.97 -5.43 3.88
N TRP A 66 3.10 -5.37 5.19
CA TRP A 66 3.80 -6.38 5.97
C TRP A 66 2.93 -6.94 7.09
N LYS A 67 3.23 -8.18 7.47
CA LYS A 67 2.62 -8.88 8.59
C LYS A 67 3.64 -9.79 9.26
N CYS A 68 3.76 -9.68 10.58
CA CYS A 68 4.61 -10.49 11.41
C CYS A 68 4.03 -11.91 11.56
N GLN A 69 4.87 -12.92 11.38
CA GLN A 69 4.63 -14.35 11.49
C GLN A 69 5.86 -14.98 12.17
N ASN A 70 5.72 -15.41 13.43
CA ASN A 70 6.81 -16.03 14.20
C ASN A 70 8.12 -15.22 14.16
N ASP A 71 8.06 -13.94 14.53
CA ASP A 71 9.19 -13.00 14.58
C ASP A 71 9.84 -12.65 13.23
N ARG A 72 9.23 -13.06 12.11
CA ARG A 72 9.60 -12.63 10.76
C ARG A 72 8.41 -12.02 10.03
N TYR A 73 8.65 -11.36 8.90
CA TYR A 73 7.63 -10.58 8.19
C TYR A 73 7.37 -11.14 6.80
N SER A 74 6.11 -11.48 6.52
CA SER A 74 5.64 -11.69 5.14
C SER A 74 5.31 -10.33 4.52
N VAL A 75 5.72 -10.10 3.26
CA VAL A 75 5.56 -8.82 2.59
C VAL A 75 4.89 -8.96 1.21
N LEU A 76 3.90 -8.11 0.95
CA LEU A 76 3.17 -7.98 -0.32
C LEU A 76 3.43 -6.59 -0.91
N VAL A 77 3.66 -6.51 -2.22
CA VAL A 77 3.75 -5.25 -2.96
C VAL A 77 2.67 -5.16 -4.04
N LEU A 78 2.04 -3.98 -4.12
CA LEU A 78 1.04 -3.60 -5.11
C LEU A 78 1.61 -2.40 -5.89
N SER A 79 2.26 -2.65 -7.03
CA SER A 79 3.01 -1.66 -7.81
C SER A 79 2.26 -1.28 -9.09
N ASN A 80 2.34 -0.01 -9.48
CA ASN A 80 1.83 0.50 -10.77
C ASN A 80 2.96 0.84 -11.77
N THR A 81 4.21 0.61 -11.36
CA THR A 81 5.42 0.89 -12.14
C THR A 81 6.13 -0.36 -12.65
N GLY A 82 5.52 -1.54 -12.48
CA GLY A 82 6.03 -2.83 -12.91
C GLY A 82 6.60 -3.67 -11.78
N GLU A 83 7.30 -4.72 -12.19
CA GLU A 83 7.98 -5.68 -11.31
C GLU A 83 8.91 -4.98 -10.31
N VAL A 84 8.98 -5.54 -9.11
CA VAL A 84 9.82 -5.04 -8.02
C VAL A 84 10.86 -6.10 -7.70
N PRO A 85 12.18 -5.79 -7.75
CA PRO A 85 13.23 -6.75 -7.42
C PRO A 85 13.01 -7.38 -6.03
N GLY A 86 13.21 -8.69 -5.92
CA GLY A 86 12.98 -9.44 -4.68
C GLY A 86 11.53 -9.91 -4.46
N PHE A 87 10.62 -9.61 -5.39
CA PHE A 87 9.23 -10.06 -5.34
C PHE A 87 8.92 -11.02 -6.48
N LYS A 88 8.26 -12.14 -6.15
CA LYS A 88 7.68 -13.06 -7.15
C LYS A 88 6.27 -12.61 -7.47
N SER A 89 5.89 -12.63 -8.74
CA SER A 89 4.52 -12.33 -9.14
C SER A 89 3.56 -13.36 -8.55
N ILE A 90 2.40 -12.92 -8.05
CA ILE A 90 1.40 -13.86 -7.49
C ILE A 90 0.76 -14.74 -8.57
N ILE A 91 0.77 -14.31 -9.83
CA ILE A 91 0.22 -15.08 -10.96
C ILE A 91 1.17 -16.19 -11.42
N ASP A 92 2.42 -16.20 -10.96
CA ASP A 92 3.36 -17.29 -11.19
C ASP A 92 3.14 -18.45 -10.20
N ASP A 93 2.21 -18.29 -9.26
CA ASP A 93 1.74 -19.37 -8.41
C ASP A 93 0.71 -20.21 -9.19
N PRO A 94 0.85 -21.55 -9.25
CA PRO A 94 -0.07 -22.42 -9.95
C PRO A 94 -1.55 -22.24 -9.56
N GLU A 95 -1.84 -21.80 -8.33
CA GLU A 95 -3.20 -21.53 -7.86
C GLU A 95 -3.84 -20.33 -8.57
N TYR A 96 -3.03 -19.35 -8.99
CA TYR A 96 -3.46 -18.11 -9.64
C TYR A 96 -2.99 -18.00 -11.09
N ALA A 97 -2.32 -19.05 -11.59
CA ALA A 97 -1.81 -19.12 -12.94
C ALA A 97 -2.96 -18.98 -13.95
N SER A 98 -2.85 -17.94 -14.78
CA SER A 98 -3.71 -17.78 -15.92
C SER A 98 -3.16 -18.61 -17.08
N GLU A 99 -4.03 -19.35 -17.78
CA GLU A 99 -3.68 -20.03 -19.04
C GLU A 99 -3.31 -19.04 -20.16
N SER A 100 -3.57 -17.74 -19.98
CA SER A 100 -3.19 -16.70 -20.92
C SER A 100 -1.68 -16.43 -20.86
N GLU A 101 -1.01 -16.53 -22.01
CA GLU A 101 0.37 -16.07 -22.25
C GLU A 101 0.51 -14.53 -22.18
N ASP A 102 -0.60 -13.82 -22.02
CA ASP A 102 -0.62 -12.37 -21.95
C ASP A 102 -0.09 -11.87 -20.60
N LYS A 103 1.04 -11.17 -20.65
CA LYS A 103 1.70 -10.54 -19.48
C LYS A 103 0.83 -9.45 -18.82
N SER A 104 -0.33 -9.13 -19.37
CA SER A 104 -1.24 -8.08 -18.91
C SER A 104 -2.35 -8.57 -17.95
N TYR A 105 -2.09 -9.54 -17.07
CA TYR A 105 -3.09 -10.08 -16.15
C TYR A 105 -3.82 -9.01 -15.31
N TRP A 106 -3.08 -8.00 -14.85
CA TRP A 106 -3.64 -6.93 -14.02
C TRP A 106 -4.07 -5.72 -14.85
N LYS A 107 -5.22 -5.15 -14.50
CA LYS A 107 -5.62 -3.79 -14.87
C LYS A 107 -5.77 -2.97 -13.59
N THR A 108 -5.38 -1.71 -13.63
CA THR A 108 -5.59 -0.79 -12.51
C THR A 108 -6.65 0.27 -12.79
N GLU A 109 -7.43 0.61 -11.77
CA GLU A 109 -8.33 1.76 -11.77
C GLU A 109 -8.15 2.57 -10.48
N GLN A 110 -7.96 3.88 -10.60
CA GLN A 110 -7.82 4.77 -9.45
C GLN A 110 -9.17 5.37 -9.06
N ARG A 111 -9.44 5.46 -7.76
CA ARG A 111 -10.65 6.05 -7.18
C ARG A 111 -10.26 7.03 -6.06
N PRO A 112 -11.00 8.14 -5.89
CA PRO A 112 -10.78 9.01 -4.74
C PRO A 112 -11.09 8.27 -3.43
N ALA A 113 -10.34 8.57 -2.39
CA ALA A 113 -10.58 8.08 -1.04
C ALA A 113 -10.63 9.25 -0.06
N TYR A 114 -11.38 9.08 1.02
CA TYR A 114 -11.66 10.14 1.97
C TYR A 114 -11.27 9.70 3.37
N GLY A 115 -10.62 10.60 4.11
CA GLY A 115 -10.43 10.45 5.54
C GLY A 115 -11.72 10.78 6.28
N TYR A 116 -11.87 10.22 7.47
CA TYR A 116 -12.97 10.59 8.35
C TYR A 116 -12.70 11.95 8.96
N SER A 117 -13.75 12.78 9.04
CA SER A 117 -13.64 14.06 9.74
C SER A 117 -13.27 13.83 11.21
N THR A 118 -12.36 14.64 11.74
CA THR A 118 -12.02 14.62 13.17
C THR A 118 -13.20 15.03 14.06
N THR A 119 -14.21 15.71 13.49
CA THR A 119 -15.44 16.11 14.17
C THR A 119 -16.55 15.06 14.12
N GLU A 120 -16.36 13.96 13.38
CA GLU A 120 -17.34 12.86 13.33
C GLU A 120 -17.12 11.86 14.48
N THR A 121 -18.21 11.41 15.12
CA THR A 121 -18.20 10.53 16.29
C THR A 121 -18.23 9.04 15.95
N ARG A 122 -18.02 8.66 14.68
CA ARG A 122 -18.12 7.25 14.23
C ARG A 122 -17.03 6.36 14.82
N PHE A 123 -15.90 6.94 15.22
CA PHE A 123 -14.80 6.21 15.88
C PHE A 123 -14.60 6.71 17.31
N PRO A 124 -14.38 5.81 18.29
CA PRO A 124 -14.10 6.20 19.67
C PRO A 124 -12.85 7.07 19.82
N ARG A 125 -11.89 6.90 18.90
CA ARG A 125 -10.69 7.73 18.76
C ARG A 125 -10.59 8.18 17.30
N SER A 126 -10.41 9.48 17.09
CA SER A 126 -10.21 10.03 15.75
C SER A 126 -8.92 9.45 15.13
N LEU A 127 -8.97 9.17 13.82
CA LEU A 127 -7.76 8.80 13.09
C LEU A 127 -6.88 10.05 12.91
N ILE A 128 -5.57 9.88 13.04
CA ILE A 128 -4.59 10.93 12.76
C ILE A 128 -4.27 10.90 11.25
N TYR A 129 -4.16 12.08 10.65
CA TYR A 129 -3.73 12.27 9.27
C TYR A 129 -2.63 13.34 9.23
N PRO A 130 -1.60 13.22 8.39
CA PRO A 130 -0.54 14.21 8.32
C PRO A 130 -1.03 15.43 7.58
N GLN A 131 -0.53 16.62 7.95
CA GLN A 131 -0.91 17.87 7.27
C GLN A 131 -0.49 17.91 5.80
N SER A 132 0.44 17.04 5.39
CA SER A 132 0.95 16.92 4.02
C SER A 132 0.00 16.16 3.09
N LEU A 133 -1.07 15.53 3.61
CA LEU A 133 -2.00 14.69 2.85
C LEU A 133 -3.42 15.29 2.87
N ASP A 134 -3.99 15.53 1.68
CA ASP A 134 -5.38 15.93 1.58
C ASP A 134 -6.30 14.70 1.62
N VAL A 135 -7.01 14.57 2.74
CA VAL A 135 -7.99 13.49 2.98
C VAL A 135 -9.44 13.94 2.79
N SER A 136 -9.66 15.23 2.51
CA SER A 136 -10.97 15.84 2.30
C SER A 136 -11.36 15.94 0.82
N ASN A 137 -10.39 15.69 -0.07
CA ASN A 137 -10.48 15.91 -1.51
C ASN A 137 -10.83 17.36 -1.87
N SER A 138 -10.34 18.30 -1.07
CA SER A 138 -10.51 19.72 -1.30
C SER A 138 -9.62 20.23 -2.45
N VAL A 139 -9.73 21.51 -2.78
CA VAL A 139 -8.75 22.16 -3.67
C VAL A 139 -7.52 22.49 -2.82
N SER A 140 -6.51 21.63 -2.90
CA SER A 140 -5.23 21.80 -2.22
C SER A 140 -4.08 21.44 -3.16
N ASN A 141 -2.88 21.95 -2.88
CA ASN A 141 -1.65 21.57 -3.58
C ASN A 141 -0.99 20.33 -2.95
N GLN A 142 -1.73 19.58 -2.14
CA GLN A 142 -1.24 18.41 -1.44
C GLN A 142 -1.61 17.13 -2.21
N PRO A 143 -0.81 16.07 -2.10
CA PRO A 143 -1.22 14.75 -2.56
C PRO A 143 -2.57 14.38 -1.94
N LYS A 144 -3.49 13.88 -2.76
CA LYS A 144 -4.83 13.49 -2.32
C LYS A 144 -4.88 12.01 -2.01
N LEU A 145 -5.51 11.63 -0.91
CA LEU A 145 -5.72 10.23 -0.58
C LEU A 145 -6.59 9.56 -1.65
N ALA A 146 -6.14 8.40 -2.13
CA ALA A 146 -6.81 7.66 -3.17
C ALA A 146 -6.68 6.14 -2.95
N GLN A 147 -7.41 5.39 -3.76
CA GLN A 147 -7.35 3.94 -3.83
C GLN A 147 -7.03 3.50 -5.25
N ARG A 148 -6.24 2.44 -5.39
CA ARG A 148 -5.95 1.78 -6.67
C ARG A 148 -6.45 0.35 -6.66
N TYR A 149 -7.39 0.06 -7.52
CA TYR A 149 -8.00 -1.25 -7.67
C TYR A 149 -7.15 -2.07 -8.63
N PHE A 150 -6.71 -3.26 -8.21
CA PHE A 150 -6.05 -4.25 -9.06
C PHE A 150 -7.09 -5.29 -9.47
N ILE A 151 -7.45 -5.23 -10.75
CA ILE A 151 -8.52 -6.00 -11.36
C ILE A 151 -7.86 -7.11 -12.19
N ALA A 152 -8.20 -8.36 -11.90
CA ALA A 152 -7.82 -9.48 -12.74
C ALA A 152 -8.60 -9.38 -14.06
N GLN A 153 -7.90 -9.19 -15.18
CA GLN A 153 -8.53 -9.04 -16.48
C GLN A 153 -9.38 -10.26 -16.89
N PRO A 154 -8.96 -11.52 -16.64
CA PRO A 154 -9.73 -12.69 -17.06
C PRO A 154 -11.13 -12.78 -16.44
N THR A 155 -11.30 -12.27 -15.22
CA THR A 155 -12.54 -12.41 -14.43
C THR A 155 -13.24 -11.08 -14.16
N ALA A 156 -12.65 -9.96 -14.58
CA ALA A 156 -13.05 -8.59 -14.19
C ALA A 156 -13.22 -8.40 -12.67
N THR A 157 -12.56 -9.23 -11.86
CA THR A 157 -12.69 -9.23 -10.40
C THR A 157 -11.64 -8.33 -9.77
N VAL A 158 -12.05 -7.51 -8.80
CA VAL A 158 -11.11 -6.75 -7.96
C VAL A 158 -10.53 -7.71 -6.92
N HIS A 159 -9.24 -8.04 -7.02
CA HIS A 159 -8.57 -8.89 -6.03
C HIS A 159 -7.87 -8.08 -4.94
N PHE A 160 -7.31 -6.92 -5.30
CA PHE A 160 -6.63 -6.05 -4.34
C PHE A 160 -7.10 -4.61 -4.52
N VAL A 161 -7.24 -3.91 -3.39
CA VAL A 161 -7.44 -2.46 -3.36
C VAL A 161 -6.27 -1.89 -2.60
N ALA A 162 -5.42 -1.12 -3.27
CA ALA A 162 -4.26 -0.48 -2.66
C ALA A 162 -4.59 0.93 -2.16
N LEU A 163 -4.00 1.35 -1.04
CA LEU A 163 -3.91 2.78 -0.73
C LEU A 163 -2.87 3.43 -1.64
N THR A 164 -3.15 4.64 -2.10
CA THR A 164 -2.25 5.43 -2.95
C THR A 164 -2.51 6.90 -2.72
N VAL A 165 -1.70 7.75 -3.33
CA VAL A 165 -1.99 9.18 -3.47
C VAL A 165 -2.08 9.61 -4.93
N GLU A 166 -2.92 10.59 -5.19
CA GLU A 166 -2.96 11.35 -6.43
C GLU A 166 -2.13 12.61 -6.25
N LEU A 167 -1.07 12.78 -7.05
CA LEU A 167 -0.25 13.98 -7.02
C LEU A 167 -1.02 15.14 -7.67
N PRO A 168 -0.87 16.38 -7.18
CA PRO A 168 -1.44 17.54 -7.84
C PRO A 168 -0.90 17.63 -9.27
N ASN A 169 -1.76 17.97 -10.23
CA ASN A 169 -1.34 18.22 -11.60
C ASN A 169 -0.41 19.44 -11.60
N SER A 170 0.86 19.22 -11.99
CA SER A 170 1.87 20.26 -12.17
C SER A 170 1.52 21.25 -13.28
#